data_AF-A0A358R4N1-F1
#
_entry.id   AF-A0A358R4N1-F1
#
_cell.length_a   1.000
_cell.length_b   1.000
_cell.length_c   1.000
_cell.angle_alpha   90.00
_cell.angle_beta   90.00
_cell.angle_gamma   90.00
#
_symmetry.space_group_name_H-M   'P 1'
#
loop_
_entity.id
_entity.type
_entity.pdbx_description
1 polymer ?
#
loop_
_entity_poly.entity_id
_entity_poly.type
_entity_poly.pdbx_seq_one_letter_code
_entity_poly.pdbx_strand_id
1 'polypeptide(L)'
;PFAKAGGLGDVAGSLPNALAEQGSPSTVWIPYYDIPSLNEAHLTQAWGFSFPSAFGTLSAEVFTLRQSQKERASFYAIKVSTWTDRKGIYIDPESGHGYWDEYQRTLVFQLAALHAIRSNNQRHDCSTKDQIFHCHDHHTALIPFLIEHCEEFAHFKGIPTVLTLHNGQYHGTTDLSKVSLLPYYDPSKQGLLEWDHALNPLACGIKCAWHVTTVSPSYVEELKRSSNGLEGLMLMEEAKITGILNGIDATVWDSARDPHLAAPLKFGRKDALKRSKELNRQALDEHFTLDLSLPIVAFIGRLVWEKGADMLPSVIHSIRSEGIPLNFILLGTGNPEIHHQLTALNTDSKPTYIDTRLEYNEGLAHQMYAGSDFMFMPSRVEPCGLNQMYAMTYGAIPIVSNVGGLKDTVHPMTDSVPRKIAASKNESSPSTLQNPNGHGFVIDDFSVQNIVGILRQAVDFWHQQDERLAWMKANHQVDFSWARSAAATQKVYENLQSKRIGA
;
A
#
# COMPACT_ATOMS: atom_id res chain seq x y z
N PRO A 1 -9.64 -8.55 -1.82
CA PRO A 1 -9.10 -8.37 -3.19
C PRO A 1 -8.97 -9.73 -3.88
N PHE A 2 -9.27 -9.84 -5.18
CA PHE A 2 -9.29 -11.13 -5.89
C PHE A 2 -7.90 -11.74 -6.12
N ALA A 3 -6.88 -10.89 -6.26
CA ALA A 3 -5.46 -11.28 -6.33
C ALA A 3 -4.63 -10.27 -5.53
N LYS A 4 -3.76 -10.76 -4.64
CA LYS A 4 -2.96 -9.92 -3.74
C LYS A 4 -1.58 -10.52 -3.49
N ALA A 5 -0.55 -9.71 -3.74
CA ALA A 5 0.83 -9.99 -3.32
C ALA A 5 1.38 -8.93 -2.33
N GLY A 6 0.71 -7.78 -2.22
CA GLY A 6 1.12 -6.65 -1.38
C GLY A 6 0.09 -5.52 -1.41
N GLY A 7 0.48 -4.33 -0.93
CA GLY A 7 -0.42 -3.19 -0.73
C GLY A 7 -1.11 -2.66 -1.99
N LEU A 8 -0.51 -2.82 -3.19
CA LEU A 8 -1.17 -2.48 -4.45
C LEU A 8 -2.51 -3.22 -4.62
N GLY A 9 -2.57 -4.50 -4.22
CA GLY A 9 -3.80 -5.29 -4.30
C GLY A 9 -4.91 -4.76 -3.39
N ASP A 10 -4.54 -4.17 -2.24
CA ASP A 10 -5.49 -3.52 -1.33
C ASP A 10 -6.01 -2.22 -1.95
N VAL A 11 -5.13 -1.41 -2.56
CA VAL A 11 -5.53 -0.19 -3.27
C VAL A 11 -6.50 -0.51 -4.41
N ALA A 12 -6.13 -1.44 -5.28
CA ALA A 12 -6.94 -1.83 -6.43
C ALA A 12 -8.26 -2.51 -6.05
N GLY A 13 -8.34 -3.13 -4.85
CA GLY A 13 -9.56 -3.73 -4.34
C GLY A 13 -10.53 -2.74 -3.69
N SER A 14 -10.03 -1.66 -3.08
CA SER A 14 -10.84 -0.76 -2.25
C SER A 14 -11.05 0.64 -2.83
N LEU A 15 -10.01 1.27 -3.39
CA LEU A 15 -10.10 2.63 -3.96
C LEU A 15 -11.19 2.76 -5.05
N PRO A 16 -11.34 1.81 -6.00
CA PRO A 16 -12.37 1.90 -7.04
C PRO A 16 -13.80 1.92 -6.48
N ASN A 17 -14.06 1.17 -5.41
CA ASN A 17 -15.37 1.20 -4.75
C ASN A 17 -15.62 2.56 -4.09
N ALA A 18 -14.63 3.11 -3.40
CA ALA A 18 -14.74 4.44 -2.77
C ALA A 18 -14.92 5.56 -3.81
N LEU A 19 -14.23 5.49 -4.96
CA LEU A 19 -14.43 6.40 -6.09
C LEU A 19 -15.85 6.30 -6.65
N ALA A 20 -16.37 5.08 -6.83
CA ALA A 20 -17.73 4.85 -7.32
C ALA A 20 -18.79 5.41 -6.35
N GLU A 21 -18.58 5.29 -5.04
CA GLU A 21 -19.46 5.88 -4.02
C GLU A 21 -19.46 7.42 -4.05
N GLN A 22 -18.37 8.04 -4.49
CA GLN A 22 -18.24 9.49 -4.65
C GLN A 22 -18.67 10.00 -6.03
N GLY A 23 -19.29 9.15 -6.85
CA GLY A 23 -19.83 9.53 -8.14
C GLY A 23 -18.86 9.40 -9.31
N SER A 24 -17.75 8.67 -9.13
CA SER A 24 -16.82 8.28 -10.21
C SER A 24 -16.91 6.77 -10.49
N PRO A 25 -17.87 6.31 -11.33
CA PRO A 25 -17.99 4.90 -11.68
C PRO A 25 -16.66 4.33 -12.17
N SER A 26 -16.23 3.25 -11.54
CA SER A 26 -14.89 2.69 -11.77
C SER A 26 -14.98 1.26 -12.29
N THR A 27 -14.15 0.94 -13.30
CA THR A 27 -13.99 -0.41 -13.83
C THR A 27 -12.53 -0.82 -13.69
N VAL A 28 -12.30 -1.96 -13.02
CA VAL A 28 -10.97 -2.49 -12.72
C VAL A 28 -10.70 -3.68 -13.63
N TRP A 29 -9.54 -3.66 -14.28
CA TRP A 29 -9.07 -4.73 -15.14
C TRP A 29 -7.81 -5.33 -14.52
N ILE A 30 -7.83 -6.64 -14.28
CA ILE A 30 -6.66 -7.38 -13.78
C ILE A 30 -6.32 -8.56 -14.68
N PRO A 31 -5.08 -9.07 -14.66
CA PRO A 31 -4.76 -10.35 -15.26
C PRO A 31 -5.53 -11.47 -14.55
N TYR A 32 -5.99 -12.48 -15.29
CA TYR A 32 -6.47 -13.71 -14.70
C TYR A 32 -5.28 -14.51 -14.18
N TYR A 33 -5.20 -14.77 -12.88
CA TYR A 33 -4.22 -15.66 -12.26
C TYR A 33 -4.89 -16.98 -11.86
N ASP A 34 -4.25 -18.12 -12.12
CA ASP A 34 -4.74 -19.44 -11.71
C ASP A 34 -4.40 -19.71 -10.24
N ILE A 35 -5.01 -18.91 -9.36
CA ILE A 35 -4.82 -18.96 -7.91
C ILE A 35 -6.14 -19.23 -7.19
N PRO A 36 -6.13 -19.88 -6.01
CA PRO A 36 -7.36 -20.22 -5.29
C PRO A 36 -8.28 -19.02 -5.07
N SER A 37 -7.75 -17.86 -4.67
CA SER A 37 -8.55 -16.66 -4.38
C SER A 37 -9.36 -16.14 -5.57
N LEU A 38 -8.87 -16.34 -6.80
CA LEU A 38 -9.59 -15.96 -8.01
C LEU A 38 -10.54 -17.07 -8.45
N ASN A 39 -10.10 -18.32 -8.38
CA ASN A 39 -10.90 -19.49 -8.76
C ASN A 39 -12.12 -19.70 -7.84
N GLU A 40 -12.02 -19.29 -6.57
CA GLU A 40 -13.11 -19.29 -5.59
C GLU A 40 -14.07 -18.10 -5.76
N ALA A 41 -13.68 -17.06 -6.49
CA ALA A 41 -14.59 -15.96 -6.81
C ALA A 41 -15.69 -16.44 -7.77
N HIS A 42 -16.85 -15.79 -7.74
CA HIS A 42 -17.93 -16.06 -8.71
C HIS A 42 -17.53 -15.57 -10.11
N LEU A 43 -16.71 -16.36 -10.80
CA LEU A 43 -16.22 -16.12 -12.15
C LEU A 43 -17.33 -16.45 -13.16
N THR A 44 -17.79 -15.43 -13.88
CA THR A 44 -18.67 -15.63 -15.04
C THR A 44 -17.94 -15.16 -16.28
N GLN A 45 -17.72 -16.06 -17.24
CA GLN A 45 -17.18 -15.67 -18.54
C GLN A 45 -18.15 -14.69 -19.21
N ALA A 46 -17.66 -13.50 -19.53
CA ALA A 46 -18.44 -12.42 -20.09
C ALA A 46 -18.35 -12.43 -21.63
N TRP A 47 -17.14 -12.42 -22.19
CA TRP A 47 -16.90 -12.57 -23.63
C TRP A 47 -15.46 -13.02 -23.93
N GLY A 48 -15.18 -13.38 -25.18
CA GLY A 48 -13.84 -13.61 -25.69
C GLY A 48 -13.55 -12.76 -26.94
N PHE A 49 -12.28 -12.56 -27.25
CA PHE A 49 -11.81 -11.87 -28.45
C PHE A 49 -10.40 -12.32 -28.84
N SER A 50 -9.97 -11.98 -30.06
CA SER A 50 -8.60 -12.18 -30.52
C SER A 50 -7.95 -10.85 -30.88
N PHE A 51 -6.65 -10.74 -30.70
CA PHE A 51 -5.90 -9.50 -30.97
C PHE A 51 -4.50 -9.80 -31.52
N PRO A 52 -3.91 -8.91 -32.35
CA PRO A 52 -2.57 -9.09 -32.88
C PRO A 52 -1.51 -8.81 -31.81
N SER A 53 -0.36 -9.48 -31.93
CA SER A 53 0.82 -9.22 -31.10
C SER A 53 2.08 -9.66 -31.84
N ALA A 54 3.26 -9.34 -31.30
CA ALA A 54 4.52 -9.87 -31.78
C ALA A 54 4.65 -11.40 -31.65
N PHE A 55 3.77 -12.05 -30.88
CA PHE A 55 3.69 -13.51 -30.71
C PHE A 55 2.63 -14.16 -31.62
N GLY A 56 2.13 -13.42 -32.62
CA GLY A 56 1.01 -13.80 -33.47
C GLY A 56 -0.34 -13.34 -32.92
N THR A 57 -1.41 -13.86 -33.47
CA THR A 57 -2.78 -13.57 -33.00
C THR A 57 -3.05 -14.36 -31.72
N LEU A 58 -3.25 -13.65 -30.61
CA LEU A 58 -3.59 -14.23 -29.31
C LEU A 58 -5.09 -14.19 -29.09
N SER A 59 -5.60 -15.12 -28.29
CA SER A 59 -7.00 -15.15 -27.85
C SER A 59 -7.08 -14.82 -26.37
N ALA A 60 -8.07 -14.00 -26.01
CA ALA A 60 -8.35 -13.58 -24.65
C ALA A 60 -9.80 -13.90 -24.26
N GLU A 61 -9.99 -14.23 -22.99
CA GLU A 61 -11.30 -14.41 -22.36
C GLU A 61 -11.44 -13.42 -21.21
N VAL A 62 -12.58 -12.74 -21.13
CA VAL A 62 -12.89 -11.79 -20.06
C VAL A 62 -13.88 -12.42 -19.10
N PHE A 63 -13.57 -12.37 -17.82
CA PHE A 63 -14.42 -12.86 -16.73
C PHE A 63 -14.87 -11.69 -15.88
N THR A 64 -16.16 -11.63 -15.55
CA THR A 64 -16.67 -10.73 -14.51
C THR A 64 -16.33 -11.33 -13.15
N LEU A 65 -15.81 -10.51 -12.25
CA LEU A 65 -15.50 -10.88 -10.87
C LEU A 65 -16.56 -10.27 -9.95
N ARG A 66 -17.12 -11.08 -9.05
CA ARG A 66 -18.02 -10.62 -7.99
C ARG A 66 -17.67 -11.28 -6.66
N GLN A 67 -17.32 -10.49 -5.66
CA GLN A 67 -17.08 -10.96 -4.30
C GLN A 67 -18.33 -10.80 -3.42
N SER A 68 -19.13 -9.75 -3.65
CA SER A 68 -20.38 -9.52 -2.92
C SER A 68 -21.37 -8.70 -3.74
N GLN A 69 -22.65 -8.72 -3.36
CA GLN A 69 -23.66 -7.84 -3.99
C GLN A 69 -23.48 -6.35 -3.64
N LYS A 70 -22.51 -5.99 -2.79
CA LYS A 70 -22.28 -4.60 -2.34
C LYS A 70 -21.18 -3.88 -3.14
N GLU A 71 -20.50 -4.56 -4.06
CA GLU A 71 -19.49 -3.93 -4.91
C GLU A 71 -20.11 -2.83 -5.77
N ARG A 72 -19.48 -1.65 -5.75
CA ARG A 72 -19.92 -0.47 -6.50
C ARG A 72 -19.13 -0.31 -7.79
N ALA A 73 -17.87 -0.74 -7.79
CA ALA A 73 -17.04 -0.82 -8.98
C ALA A 73 -17.27 -2.15 -9.73
N SER A 74 -16.99 -2.15 -11.03
CA SER A 74 -16.97 -3.36 -11.84
C SER A 74 -15.57 -3.94 -11.89
N PHE A 75 -15.44 -5.26 -11.77
CA PHE A 75 -14.15 -5.96 -11.79
C PHE A 75 -14.13 -7.01 -12.89
N TYR A 76 -13.07 -6.98 -13.70
CA TYR A 76 -12.85 -7.94 -14.79
C TYR A 76 -11.46 -8.56 -14.69
N ALA A 77 -11.40 -9.87 -14.92
CA ALA A 77 -10.14 -10.59 -15.15
C ALA A 77 -10.00 -10.93 -16.64
N ILE A 78 -8.79 -10.70 -17.19
CA ILE A 78 -8.47 -11.04 -18.57
C ILE A 78 -7.54 -12.24 -18.58
N LYS A 79 -8.03 -13.34 -19.15
CA LYS A 79 -7.27 -14.56 -19.36
C LYS A 79 -6.70 -14.57 -20.77
N VAL A 80 -5.38 -14.58 -20.89
CA VAL A 80 -4.67 -14.91 -22.13
C VAL A 80 -3.84 -16.15 -21.84
N SER A 81 -4.18 -17.26 -22.48
CA SER A 81 -3.56 -18.56 -22.21
C SER A 81 -2.03 -18.47 -22.29
N THR A 82 -1.35 -19.11 -21.33
CA THR A 82 0.10 -19.10 -21.13
C THR A 82 0.67 -17.77 -20.58
N TRP A 83 0.01 -16.63 -20.76
CA TRP A 83 0.58 -15.33 -20.39
C TRP A 83 0.10 -14.85 -19.02
N THR A 84 -1.22 -14.86 -18.80
CA THR A 84 -1.80 -14.36 -17.55
C THR A 84 -2.12 -15.49 -16.57
N ASP A 85 -2.62 -16.63 -17.05
CA ASP A 85 -3.14 -17.79 -16.29
C ASP A 85 -2.06 -18.61 -15.57
N ARG A 86 -1.15 -17.91 -14.89
CA ARG A 86 -0.07 -18.46 -14.10
C ARG A 86 -0.56 -18.78 -12.68
N LYS A 87 0.05 -19.80 -12.08
CA LYS A 87 -0.20 -20.24 -10.70
C LYS A 87 0.31 -19.26 -9.63
N GLY A 88 1.04 -18.22 -10.02
CA GLY A 88 1.51 -17.15 -9.16
C GLY A 88 1.38 -15.78 -9.80
N ILE A 89 1.40 -14.73 -8.99
CA ILE A 89 1.26 -13.34 -9.45
C ILE A 89 2.58 -12.87 -10.09
N TYR A 90 3.63 -12.75 -9.27
CA TYR A 90 4.98 -12.32 -9.67
C TYR A 90 6.03 -13.43 -9.55
N ILE A 91 5.89 -14.30 -8.55
CA ILE A 91 6.78 -15.42 -8.28
C ILE A 91 6.13 -16.69 -8.78
N ASP A 92 6.91 -17.52 -9.48
CA ASP A 92 6.53 -18.86 -9.85
C ASP A 92 6.54 -19.77 -8.62
N PRO A 93 5.39 -20.35 -8.20
CA PRO A 93 5.34 -21.20 -7.02
C PRO A 93 6.19 -22.46 -7.14
N GLU A 94 6.46 -22.94 -8.36
CA GLU A 94 7.22 -24.16 -8.58
C GLU A 94 8.73 -23.94 -8.39
N SER A 95 9.26 -22.81 -8.90
CA SER A 95 10.69 -22.48 -8.80
C SER A 95 11.04 -21.55 -7.63
N GLY A 96 10.08 -20.81 -7.07
CA GLY A 96 10.31 -19.78 -6.05
C GLY A 96 10.96 -18.50 -6.58
N HIS A 97 11.14 -18.37 -7.90
CA HIS A 97 11.76 -17.21 -8.55
C HIS A 97 10.74 -16.35 -9.30
N GLY A 98 11.10 -15.09 -9.56
CA GLY A 98 10.31 -14.22 -10.41
C GLY A 98 10.15 -14.81 -11.83
N TYR A 99 9.00 -14.59 -12.45
CA TYR A 99 8.76 -15.03 -13.82
C TYR A 99 9.77 -14.38 -14.79
N TRP A 100 10.56 -15.20 -15.48
CA TRP A 100 11.59 -14.75 -16.42
C TRP A 100 11.02 -13.95 -17.61
N ASP A 101 9.74 -14.12 -17.92
CA ASP A 101 8.99 -13.48 -18.99
C ASP A 101 8.10 -12.32 -18.51
N GLU A 102 8.38 -11.73 -17.33
CA GLU A 102 7.54 -10.68 -16.71
C GLU A 102 7.19 -9.52 -17.66
N TYR A 103 8.16 -8.98 -18.39
CA TYR A 103 7.90 -7.92 -19.37
C TYR A 103 6.89 -8.36 -20.44
N GLN A 104 7.06 -9.55 -21.01
CA GLN A 104 6.16 -10.06 -22.03
C GLN A 104 4.76 -10.30 -21.47
N ARG A 105 4.65 -10.87 -20.25
CA ARG A 105 3.37 -11.07 -19.57
C ARG A 105 2.63 -9.75 -19.33
N THR A 106 3.33 -8.75 -18.81
CA THR A 106 2.75 -7.42 -18.53
C THR A 106 2.40 -6.67 -19.82
N LEU A 107 3.21 -6.78 -20.87
CA LEU A 107 2.89 -6.21 -22.18
C LEU A 107 1.65 -6.88 -22.78
N VAL A 108 1.58 -8.22 -22.82
CA VAL A 108 0.43 -8.95 -23.34
C VAL A 108 -0.85 -8.59 -22.58
N PHE A 109 -0.76 -8.46 -21.25
CA PHE A 109 -1.89 -7.99 -20.45
C PHE A 109 -2.34 -6.58 -20.85
N GLN A 110 -1.41 -5.63 -21.00
CA GLN A 110 -1.74 -4.25 -21.40
C GLN A 110 -2.41 -4.19 -22.78
N LEU A 111 -1.91 -4.95 -23.76
CA LEU A 111 -2.53 -5.05 -25.09
C LEU A 111 -3.94 -5.65 -24.99
N ALA A 112 -4.09 -6.77 -24.29
CA ALA A 112 -5.38 -7.42 -24.10
C ALA A 112 -6.37 -6.51 -23.34
N ALA A 113 -5.91 -5.75 -22.34
CA ALA A 113 -6.73 -4.80 -21.60
C ALA A 113 -7.25 -3.67 -22.50
N LEU A 114 -6.42 -3.09 -23.36
CA LEU A 114 -6.86 -2.06 -24.30
C LEU A 114 -7.92 -2.57 -25.28
N HIS A 115 -7.74 -3.78 -25.83
CA HIS A 115 -8.75 -4.42 -26.67
C HIS A 115 -10.03 -4.76 -25.90
N ALA A 116 -9.92 -5.25 -24.67
CA ALA A 116 -11.05 -5.54 -23.80
C ALA A 116 -11.85 -4.27 -23.49
N ILE A 117 -11.19 -3.17 -23.10
CA ILE A 117 -11.78 -1.86 -22.82
C ILE A 117 -12.50 -1.32 -24.07
N ARG A 118 -11.87 -1.38 -25.24
CA ARG A 118 -12.50 -0.94 -26.51
C ARG A 118 -13.79 -1.71 -26.75
N SER A 119 -13.71 -3.02 -26.61
CA SER A 119 -14.83 -3.92 -26.84
C SER A 119 -15.94 -3.71 -25.79
N ASN A 120 -15.59 -3.35 -24.55
CA ASN A 120 -16.52 -3.00 -23.49
C ASN A 120 -17.23 -1.68 -23.79
N ASN A 121 -16.48 -0.65 -24.20
CA ASN A 121 -17.04 0.64 -24.60
C ASN A 121 -18.06 0.49 -25.73
N GLN A 122 -17.78 -0.36 -26.72
CA GLN A 122 -18.71 -0.66 -27.82
C GLN A 122 -19.98 -1.37 -27.37
N ARG A 123 -19.88 -2.31 -26.40
CA ARG A 123 -21.03 -3.07 -25.88
C ARG A 123 -21.95 -2.22 -25.01
N HIS A 124 -21.39 -1.23 -24.31
CA HIS A 124 -22.11 -0.39 -23.36
C HIS A 124 -22.32 1.05 -23.82
N ASP A 125 -22.05 1.34 -25.09
CA ASP A 125 -22.15 2.68 -25.71
C ASP A 125 -21.49 3.79 -24.86
N CYS A 126 -20.31 3.47 -24.32
CA CYS A 126 -19.58 4.38 -23.44
C CYS A 126 -18.76 5.40 -24.24
N SER A 127 -19.02 6.68 -23.99
CA SER A 127 -18.23 7.80 -24.53
C SER A 127 -16.81 7.80 -23.96
N THR A 128 -15.81 7.95 -24.82
CA THR A 128 -14.40 8.14 -24.42
C THR A 128 -14.10 9.55 -23.91
N LYS A 129 -15.04 10.49 -24.02
CA LYS A 129 -14.85 11.89 -23.61
C LYS A 129 -14.75 12.04 -22.09
N ASP A 130 -15.47 11.19 -21.36
CA ASP A 130 -15.56 11.26 -19.90
C ASP A 130 -14.66 10.21 -19.20
N GLN A 131 -13.83 9.50 -19.97
CA GLN A 131 -12.97 8.43 -19.47
C GLN A 131 -11.61 8.96 -19.01
N ILE A 132 -11.06 8.31 -18.00
CA ILE A 132 -9.68 8.45 -17.54
C ILE A 132 -9.11 7.04 -17.39
N PHE A 133 -7.88 6.82 -17.84
CA PHE A 133 -7.18 5.56 -17.61
C PHE A 133 -6.26 5.73 -16.39
N HIS A 134 -6.53 4.98 -15.32
CA HIS A 134 -5.70 4.96 -14.13
C HIS A 134 -4.81 3.71 -14.13
N CYS A 135 -3.55 3.92 -14.45
CA CYS A 135 -2.50 2.91 -14.48
C CYS A 135 -1.81 2.81 -13.11
N HIS A 136 -1.35 1.62 -12.76
CA HIS A 136 -0.65 1.32 -11.52
C HIS A 136 0.68 0.61 -11.82
N ASP A 137 1.78 1.22 -11.40
CA ASP A 137 3.17 0.75 -11.54
C ASP A 137 3.57 0.32 -12.98
N HIS A 138 4.76 -0.28 -13.11
CA HIS A 138 5.34 -0.70 -14.39
C HIS A 138 4.46 -1.71 -15.14
N HIS A 139 3.62 -2.46 -14.43
CA HIS A 139 2.72 -3.47 -14.99
C HIS A 139 1.72 -2.89 -16.01
N THR A 140 1.39 -1.61 -15.89
CA THR A 140 0.44 -0.91 -16.78
C THR A 140 0.97 0.43 -17.30
N ALA A 141 2.26 0.72 -17.07
CA ALA A 141 2.88 2.00 -17.37
C ALA A 141 3.14 2.25 -18.88
N LEU A 142 3.02 1.24 -19.75
CA LEU A 142 3.10 1.44 -21.20
C LEU A 142 1.79 1.94 -21.81
N ILE A 143 0.65 1.77 -21.13
CA ILE A 143 -0.67 2.19 -21.62
C ILE A 143 -0.69 3.66 -22.09
N PRO A 144 -0.18 4.65 -21.33
CA PRO A 144 -0.15 6.04 -21.78
C PRO A 144 0.58 6.24 -23.11
N PHE A 145 1.69 5.53 -23.33
CA PHE A 145 2.42 5.56 -24.61
C PHE A 145 1.63 4.87 -25.72
N LEU A 146 1.08 3.68 -25.43
CA LEU A 146 0.35 2.87 -26.40
C LEU A 146 -0.85 3.62 -26.99
N ILE A 147 -1.66 4.29 -26.15
CA ILE A 147 -2.87 4.97 -26.62
C ILE A 147 -2.59 6.27 -27.37
N GLU A 148 -1.42 6.89 -27.13
CA GLU A 148 -1.07 8.19 -27.72
C GLU A 148 -0.23 8.04 -29.00
N HIS A 149 0.57 6.96 -29.10
CA HIS A 149 1.60 6.81 -30.13
C HIS A 149 1.48 5.56 -31.00
N CYS A 150 0.67 4.56 -30.63
CA CYS A 150 0.43 3.39 -31.48
C CYS A 150 -0.86 3.53 -32.30
N GLU A 151 -0.78 3.32 -33.62
CA GLU A 151 -1.93 3.46 -34.53
C GLU A 151 -3.09 2.52 -34.17
N GLU A 152 -2.77 1.32 -33.69
CA GLU A 152 -3.73 0.32 -33.25
C GLU A 152 -4.71 0.84 -32.17
N PHE A 153 -4.22 1.75 -31.32
CA PHE A 153 -4.97 2.31 -30.19
C PHE A 153 -5.35 3.78 -30.37
N ALA A 154 -5.24 4.33 -31.59
CA ALA A 154 -5.51 5.74 -31.89
C ALA A 154 -6.93 6.21 -31.50
N HIS A 155 -7.89 5.30 -31.33
CA HIS A 155 -9.25 5.60 -30.87
C HIS A 155 -9.31 6.02 -29.39
N PHE A 156 -8.27 5.74 -28.61
CA PHE A 156 -8.10 6.21 -27.23
C PHE A 156 -7.24 7.47 -27.12
N LYS A 157 -6.73 8.00 -28.23
CA LYS A 157 -5.84 9.16 -28.23
C LYS A 157 -6.47 10.36 -27.53
N GLY A 158 -5.70 11.03 -26.69
CA GLY A 158 -6.16 12.19 -25.91
C GLY A 158 -7.10 11.87 -24.75
N ILE A 159 -7.31 10.59 -24.38
CA ILE A 159 -7.91 10.24 -23.09
C ILE A 159 -6.87 10.53 -21.98
N PRO A 160 -7.22 11.29 -20.93
CA PRO A 160 -6.29 11.55 -19.84
C PRO A 160 -5.85 10.28 -19.12
N THR A 161 -4.57 10.23 -18.77
CA THR A 161 -3.96 9.09 -18.07
C THR A 161 -3.37 9.51 -16.74
N VAL A 162 -3.63 8.71 -15.71
CA VAL A 162 -3.00 8.83 -14.40
C VAL A 162 -2.14 7.60 -14.17
N LEU A 163 -0.91 7.77 -13.68
CA LEU A 163 -0.07 6.66 -13.25
C LEU A 163 0.20 6.76 -11.75
N THR A 164 -0.21 5.76 -10.96
CA THR A 164 0.20 5.65 -9.55
C THR A 164 1.47 4.84 -9.40
N LEU A 165 2.47 5.42 -8.73
CA LEU A 165 3.69 4.74 -8.28
C LEU A 165 3.49 4.26 -6.83
N HIS A 166 3.40 2.94 -6.63
CA HIS A 166 3.32 2.32 -5.29
C HIS A 166 4.70 2.01 -4.74
N ASN A 167 5.66 1.75 -5.64
CA ASN A 167 7.05 1.54 -5.28
C ASN A 167 7.98 1.90 -6.45
N GLY A 168 8.71 3.01 -6.32
CA GLY A 168 9.64 3.49 -7.34
C GLY A 168 10.94 2.69 -7.46
N GLN A 169 11.07 1.56 -6.77
CA GLN A 169 12.21 0.64 -6.93
C GLN A 169 11.97 -0.39 -8.05
N TYR A 170 10.71 -0.65 -8.43
CA TYR A 170 10.34 -1.63 -9.47
C TYR A 170 9.95 -0.93 -10.76
N HIS A 171 10.79 -1.07 -11.79
CA HIS A 171 10.63 -0.31 -13.04
C HIS A 171 10.11 -1.14 -14.21
N GLY A 172 10.17 -2.47 -14.10
CA GLY A 172 9.95 -3.38 -15.23
C GLY A 172 11.04 -3.30 -16.30
N THR A 173 12.24 -2.79 -15.95
CA THR A 173 13.34 -2.57 -16.89
C THR A 173 13.75 -3.85 -17.61
N THR A 174 13.96 -3.73 -18.92
CA THR A 174 14.37 -4.86 -19.76
C THR A 174 15.23 -4.39 -20.93
N ASP A 175 15.77 -5.34 -21.70
CA ASP A 175 16.61 -5.05 -22.85
C ASP A 175 15.87 -4.21 -23.90
N LEU A 176 16.57 -3.23 -24.47
CA LEU A 176 15.99 -2.29 -25.42
C LEU A 176 15.45 -2.97 -26.69
N SER A 177 16.03 -4.11 -27.11
CA SER A 177 15.53 -4.85 -28.29
C SER A 177 14.07 -5.28 -28.15
N LYS A 178 13.54 -5.37 -26.92
CA LYS A 178 12.14 -5.73 -26.66
C LYS A 178 11.13 -4.64 -27.07
N VAL A 179 11.57 -3.44 -27.47
CA VAL A 179 10.67 -2.47 -28.13
C VAL A 179 10.07 -3.02 -29.42
N SER A 180 10.73 -3.99 -30.06
CA SER A 180 10.19 -4.72 -31.22
C SER A 180 8.94 -5.54 -30.93
N LEU A 181 8.61 -5.78 -29.65
CA LEU A 181 7.41 -6.49 -29.24
C LEU A 181 6.16 -5.58 -29.18
N LEU A 182 6.35 -4.26 -29.21
CA LEU A 182 5.27 -3.28 -29.20
C LEU A 182 4.57 -3.24 -30.57
N PRO A 183 3.27 -2.88 -30.61
CA PRO A 183 2.61 -2.49 -31.85
C PRO A 183 3.36 -1.36 -32.56
N TYR A 184 3.10 -1.17 -33.85
CA TYR A 184 3.74 -0.11 -34.62
C TYR A 184 3.52 1.28 -33.99
N TYR A 185 4.60 2.05 -33.91
CA TYR A 185 4.64 3.45 -33.47
C TYR A 185 5.70 4.21 -34.27
N ASP A 186 5.62 5.54 -34.28
CA ASP A 186 6.62 6.41 -34.91
C ASP A 186 7.99 6.29 -34.19
N PRO A 187 9.06 5.84 -34.87
CA PRO A 187 10.40 5.70 -34.27
C PRO A 187 10.94 6.97 -33.59
N SER A 188 10.47 8.17 -33.98
CA SER A 188 10.84 9.42 -33.31
C SER A 188 10.43 9.46 -31.83
N LYS A 189 9.47 8.61 -31.43
CA LYS A 189 8.96 8.49 -30.06
C LYS A 189 9.70 7.48 -29.21
N GLN A 190 10.66 6.74 -29.77
CA GLN A 190 11.37 5.68 -29.03
C GLN A 190 12.04 6.19 -27.74
N GLY A 191 12.56 7.43 -27.74
CA GLY A 191 13.15 8.03 -26.53
C GLY A 191 12.20 8.19 -25.33
N LEU A 192 10.88 8.08 -25.54
CA LEU A 192 9.90 8.04 -24.45
C LEU A 192 9.88 6.67 -23.75
N LEU A 193 10.22 5.59 -24.45
CA LEU A 193 10.27 4.22 -23.91
C LEU A 193 11.55 3.96 -23.11
N GLU A 194 12.59 4.74 -23.36
CA GLU A 194 13.93 4.47 -22.87
C GLU A 194 14.27 5.23 -21.58
N TRP A 195 15.01 4.58 -20.70
CA TRP A 195 15.75 5.24 -19.63
C TRP A 195 17.05 4.48 -19.37
N ASP A 196 18.15 5.20 -19.23
CA ASP A 196 19.48 4.62 -18.99
C ASP A 196 19.83 3.47 -19.95
N HIS A 197 19.67 3.72 -21.26
CA HIS A 197 19.96 2.77 -22.35
C HIS A 197 19.15 1.46 -22.34
N ALA A 198 18.10 1.38 -21.51
CA ALA A 198 17.21 0.23 -21.42
C ALA A 198 15.76 0.62 -21.70
N LEU A 199 14.94 -0.36 -22.08
CA LEU A 199 13.50 -0.19 -22.09
C LEU A 199 13.01 -0.15 -20.63
N ASN A 200 12.39 0.97 -20.25
CA ASN A 200 11.94 1.19 -18.88
C ASN A 200 10.44 1.57 -18.88
N PRO A 201 9.53 0.60 -18.67
CA PRO A 201 8.09 0.83 -18.65
C PRO A 201 7.65 1.91 -17.66
N LEU A 202 8.21 1.93 -16.44
CA LEU A 202 7.84 2.93 -15.45
C LEU A 202 8.26 4.34 -15.87
N ALA A 203 9.50 4.51 -16.36
CA ALA A 203 9.98 5.78 -16.89
C ALA A 203 9.13 6.24 -18.07
N CYS A 204 8.75 5.33 -18.95
CA CYS A 204 7.86 5.61 -20.07
C CYS A 204 6.51 6.13 -19.58
N GLY A 205 5.90 5.44 -18.62
CA GLY A 205 4.64 5.88 -18.02
C GLY A 205 4.76 7.23 -17.34
N ILE A 206 5.85 7.50 -16.61
CA ILE A 206 6.07 8.81 -15.97
C ILE A 206 6.19 9.92 -17.03
N LYS A 207 6.91 9.71 -18.13
CA LYS A 207 7.03 10.69 -19.22
C LYS A 207 5.69 10.92 -19.92
N CYS A 208 4.93 9.86 -20.19
CA CYS A 208 3.74 9.90 -21.05
C CYS A 208 2.42 10.17 -20.30
N ALA A 209 2.35 9.90 -19.00
CA ALA A 209 1.14 10.13 -18.22
C ALA A 209 0.82 11.62 -18.10
N TRP A 210 -0.49 11.95 -18.12
CA TRP A 210 -0.95 13.32 -17.91
C TRP A 210 -0.75 13.78 -16.47
N HIS A 211 -0.89 12.86 -15.51
CA HIS A 211 -0.58 13.08 -14.10
C HIS A 211 0.03 11.82 -13.48
N VAL A 212 0.90 12.01 -12.51
CA VAL A 212 1.49 10.92 -11.75
C VAL A 212 1.09 11.08 -10.29
N THR A 213 0.58 10.02 -9.70
CA THR A 213 0.28 9.95 -8.27
C THR A 213 1.27 9.03 -7.57
N THR A 214 1.51 9.26 -6.29
CA THR A 214 2.25 8.31 -5.42
C THR A 214 1.44 8.08 -4.16
N VAL A 215 1.87 7.12 -3.35
CA VAL A 215 1.10 6.67 -2.18
C VAL A 215 1.32 7.49 -0.89
N SER A 216 2.12 8.57 -0.95
CA SER A 216 2.22 9.58 0.12
C SER A 216 2.98 10.85 -0.32
N PRO A 217 2.68 12.04 0.26
CA PRO A 217 3.39 13.28 -0.02
C PRO A 217 4.91 13.22 0.23
N SER A 218 5.35 12.70 1.37
CA SER A 218 6.77 12.60 1.70
C SER A 218 7.49 11.61 0.79
N TYR A 219 6.81 10.55 0.33
CA TYR A 219 7.40 9.62 -0.62
C TYR A 219 7.68 10.25 -1.99
N VAL A 220 6.94 11.28 -2.41
CA VAL A 220 7.31 12.07 -3.62
C VAL A 220 8.70 12.65 -3.46
N GLU A 221 9.00 13.24 -2.32
CA GLU A 221 10.30 13.85 -2.03
C GLU A 221 11.41 12.80 -1.87
N GLU A 222 11.08 11.61 -1.38
CA GLU A 222 12.02 10.48 -1.32
C GLU A 222 12.34 9.94 -2.71
N LEU A 223 11.35 9.80 -3.60
CA LEU A 223 11.57 9.33 -4.97
C LEU A 223 12.46 10.27 -5.77
N LYS A 224 12.45 11.58 -5.49
CA LYS A 224 13.40 12.54 -6.09
C LYS A 224 14.85 12.31 -5.67
N ARG A 225 15.10 11.52 -4.62
CA ARG A 225 16.42 11.25 -4.05
C ARG A 225 16.84 9.78 -4.16
N SER A 226 15.86 8.88 -4.18
CA SER A 226 16.05 7.44 -4.22
C SER A 226 14.86 6.76 -4.91
N SER A 227 15.01 6.51 -6.20
CA SER A 227 14.08 5.82 -7.08
C SER A 227 14.81 4.89 -8.05
N ASN A 228 15.93 4.32 -7.59
CA ASN A 228 16.72 3.32 -8.32
C ASN A 228 17.17 3.78 -9.72
N GLY A 229 17.59 5.04 -9.86
CA GLY A 229 18.06 5.61 -11.13
C GLY A 229 17.07 6.54 -11.84
N LEU A 230 15.82 6.63 -11.38
CA LEU A 230 14.82 7.56 -11.92
C LEU A 230 14.81 8.95 -11.26
N GLU A 231 15.75 9.25 -10.36
CA GLU A 231 15.71 10.46 -9.52
C GLU A 231 15.66 11.72 -10.38
N GLY A 232 16.48 11.76 -11.43
CA GLY A 232 16.49 12.84 -12.41
C GLY A 232 15.15 12.98 -13.14
N LEU A 233 14.48 11.88 -13.49
CA LEU A 233 13.16 11.91 -14.11
C LEU A 233 12.09 12.42 -13.15
N MET A 234 12.13 11.97 -11.90
CA MET A 234 11.20 12.43 -10.86
C MET A 234 11.31 13.93 -10.61
N LEU A 235 12.52 14.50 -10.71
CA LEU A 235 12.76 15.94 -10.65
C LEU A 235 12.24 16.67 -11.90
N MET A 236 12.51 16.13 -13.10
CA MET A 236 12.05 16.74 -14.36
C MET A 236 10.53 16.82 -14.45
N GLU A 237 9.83 15.83 -13.89
CA GLU A 237 8.37 15.68 -13.98
C GLU A 237 7.64 16.12 -12.70
N GLU A 238 8.31 16.79 -11.76
CA GLU A 238 7.75 17.09 -10.43
C GLU A 238 6.43 17.86 -10.47
N ALA A 239 6.24 18.72 -11.48
CA ALA A 239 5.06 19.57 -11.61
C ALA A 239 3.75 18.78 -11.81
N LYS A 240 3.83 17.53 -12.27
CA LYS A 240 2.68 16.64 -12.46
C LYS A 240 2.64 15.47 -11.47
N ILE A 241 3.50 15.47 -10.46
CA ILE A 241 3.55 14.41 -9.44
C ILE A 241 2.82 14.86 -8.18
N THR A 242 1.95 14.02 -7.61
CA THR A 242 1.24 14.30 -6.35
C THR A 242 1.18 13.09 -5.44
N GLY A 243 1.53 13.26 -4.18
CA GLY A 243 1.39 12.20 -3.18
C GLY A 243 -0.02 12.17 -2.59
N ILE A 244 -0.67 11.00 -2.65
CA ILE A 244 -1.99 10.75 -2.08
C ILE A 244 -1.86 9.56 -1.14
N LEU A 245 -2.02 9.80 0.17
CA LEU A 245 -1.99 8.73 1.16
C LEU A 245 -3.03 7.66 0.86
N ASN A 246 -2.65 6.39 0.98
CA ASN A 246 -3.61 5.29 0.93
C ASN A 246 -4.61 5.38 2.10
N GLY A 247 -5.72 4.68 1.92
CA GLY A 247 -6.71 4.46 2.97
C GLY A 247 -6.64 3.03 3.51
N ILE A 248 -7.43 2.79 4.56
CA ILE A 248 -7.71 1.48 5.11
C ILE A 248 -9.20 1.18 4.97
N ASP A 249 -9.52 -0.11 4.81
CA ASP A 249 -10.90 -0.56 4.75
C ASP A 249 -11.50 -0.59 6.16
N ALA A 250 -12.38 0.37 6.45
CA ALA A 250 -13.03 0.51 7.75
C ALA A 250 -14.03 -0.63 8.06
N THR A 251 -14.37 -1.48 7.09
CA THR A 251 -15.21 -2.67 7.33
C THR A 251 -14.39 -3.86 7.79
N VAL A 252 -13.15 -3.97 7.32
CA VAL A 252 -12.18 -5.00 7.73
C VAL A 252 -11.51 -4.60 9.04
N TRP A 253 -11.08 -3.35 9.13
CA TRP A 253 -10.35 -2.80 10.28
C TRP A 253 -11.29 -2.03 11.22
N ASP A 254 -12.40 -2.67 11.63
CA ASP A 254 -13.38 -2.11 12.56
C ASP A 254 -13.09 -2.54 14.01
N SER A 255 -12.31 -1.74 14.74
CA SER A 255 -11.96 -2.00 16.14
C SER A 255 -13.16 -2.28 17.09
N ALA A 256 -14.39 -1.90 16.71
CA ALA A 256 -15.59 -2.12 17.50
C ALA A 256 -16.34 -3.42 17.15
N ARG A 257 -16.05 -4.04 16.01
CA ARG A 257 -16.76 -5.23 15.49
C ARG A 257 -15.85 -6.33 14.92
N ASP A 258 -14.54 -6.14 15.00
CA ASP A 258 -13.56 -7.08 14.51
C ASP A 258 -13.69 -8.43 15.23
N PRO A 259 -13.98 -9.52 14.49
CA PRO A 259 -14.20 -10.86 15.06
C PRO A 259 -12.93 -11.48 15.63
N HIS A 260 -11.76 -10.96 15.30
CA HIS A 260 -10.48 -11.46 15.81
C HIS A 260 -10.15 -10.94 17.21
N LEU A 261 -10.90 -9.96 17.71
CA LEU A 261 -10.64 -9.36 19.02
C LEU A 261 -11.33 -10.11 20.15
N ALA A 262 -10.58 -10.42 21.21
CA ALA A 262 -11.12 -10.94 22.46
C ALA A 262 -12.18 -10.01 23.09
N ALA A 263 -12.05 -8.69 22.89
CA ALA A 263 -13.08 -7.73 23.26
C ALA A 263 -13.12 -6.54 22.29
N PRO A 264 -14.31 -6.05 21.90
CA PRO A 264 -14.42 -4.88 21.05
C PRO A 264 -13.89 -3.63 21.76
N LEU A 265 -13.17 -2.78 21.03
CA LEU A 265 -12.60 -1.54 21.55
C LEU A 265 -13.66 -0.44 21.63
N LYS A 266 -13.81 0.15 22.82
CA LYS A 266 -14.90 1.08 23.15
C LYS A 266 -14.37 2.48 23.46
N PHE A 267 -14.03 3.25 22.42
CA PHE A 267 -13.43 4.58 22.56
C PHE A 267 -14.36 5.66 23.18
N GLY A 268 -15.67 5.40 23.29
CA GLY A 268 -16.66 6.37 23.81
C GLY A 268 -16.57 6.70 25.30
N ARG A 269 -16.21 5.76 26.18
CA ARG A 269 -16.06 6.00 27.64
C ARG A 269 -14.69 5.51 28.13
N LYS A 270 -14.03 6.32 28.98
CA LYS A 270 -12.66 6.05 29.50
C LYS A 270 -12.53 4.66 30.13
N ASP A 271 -13.43 4.32 31.06
CA ASP A 271 -13.36 3.04 31.77
C ASP A 271 -13.65 1.83 30.86
N ALA A 272 -14.51 2.02 29.86
CA ALA A 272 -14.83 0.99 28.90
C ALA A 272 -13.63 0.67 27.99
N LEU A 273 -12.92 1.69 27.51
CA LEU A 273 -11.71 1.49 26.71
C LEU A 273 -10.61 0.80 27.52
N LYS A 274 -10.38 1.23 28.77
CA LYS A 274 -9.39 0.60 29.66
C LYS A 274 -9.67 -0.89 29.85
N ARG A 275 -10.94 -1.25 30.10
CA ARG A 275 -11.35 -2.65 30.22
C ARG A 275 -11.18 -3.43 28.90
N SER A 276 -11.55 -2.86 27.76
CA SER A 276 -11.37 -3.51 26.47
C SER A 276 -9.89 -3.74 26.15
N LYS A 277 -9.01 -2.77 26.42
CA LYS A 277 -7.56 -2.93 26.23
C LYS A 277 -6.99 -4.02 27.13
N GLU A 278 -7.40 -4.07 28.39
CA GLU A 278 -6.95 -5.12 29.33
C GLU A 278 -7.34 -6.53 28.87
N LEU A 279 -8.57 -6.72 28.39
CA LEU A 279 -9.00 -8.04 27.88
C LEU A 279 -8.22 -8.46 26.62
N ASN A 280 -7.97 -7.52 25.70
CA ASN A 280 -7.17 -7.81 24.51
C ASN A 280 -5.69 -8.05 24.83
N ARG A 281 -5.19 -7.38 25.87
CA ARG A 281 -3.83 -7.58 26.39
C ARG A 281 -3.69 -8.97 27.01
N GLN A 282 -4.67 -9.43 27.79
CA GLN A 282 -4.69 -10.77 28.38
C GLN A 282 -4.75 -11.87 27.31
N ALA A 283 -5.51 -11.66 26.23
CA ALA A 283 -5.58 -12.62 25.12
C ALA A 283 -4.22 -12.84 24.42
N LEU A 284 -3.29 -11.88 24.50
CA LEU A 284 -1.94 -12.08 23.96
C LEU A 284 -1.11 -13.07 24.79
N ASP A 285 -1.43 -13.29 26.06
CA ASP A 285 -0.73 -14.24 26.94
C ASP A 285 -0.97 -15.71 26.52
N GLU A 286 -2.05 -15.98 25.79
CA GLU A 286 -2.30 -17.30 25.16
C GLU A 286 -1.33 -17.57 24.00
N HIS A 287 -0.75 -16.51 23.43
CA HIS A 287 0.11 -16.57 22.27
C HIS A 287 1.54 -16.19 22.58
N PHE A 288 1.87 -15.51 23.67
CA PHE A 288 3.23 -15.05 23.94
C PHE A 288 3.53 -15.19 25.43
N THR A 289 4.80 -15.44 25.78
CA THR A 289 5.24 -15.37 27.17
C THR A 289 5.41 -13.90 27.57
N LEU A 290 4.51 -13.38 28.41
CA LEU A 290 4.45 -11.95 28.77
C LEU A 290 4.45 -11.74 30.29
N ASP A 291 5.02 -10.60 30.72
CA ASP A 291 4.70 -9.99 31.99
C ASP A 291 3.67 -8.89 31.79
N LEU A 292 2.41 -9.18 32.13
CA LEU A 292 1.30 -8.25 31.93
C LEU A 292 1.40 -6.98 32.78
N SER A 293 2.38 -6.84 33.69
CA SER A 293 2.68 -5.59 34.39
C SER A 293 3.58 -4.61 33.61
N LEU A 294 4.14 -5.02 32.47
CA LEU A 294 5.09 -4.24 31.66
C LEU A 294 4.52 -3.78 30.31
N PRO A 295 4.93 -2.65 29.71
CA PRO A 295 4.51 -2.26 28.37
C PRO A 295 4.70 -3.36 27.32
N ILE A 296 3.74 -3.52 26.40
CA ILE A 296 3.90 -4.40 25.23
C ILE A 296 4.24 -3.55 24.00
N VAL A 297 5.43 -3.80 23.44
CA VAL A 297 5.89 -3.29 22.15
C VAL A 297 5.79 -4.41 21.14
N ALA A 298 5.02 -4.20 20.08
CA ALA A 298 4.82 -5.20 19.03
C ALA A 298 5.48 -4.80 17.71
N PHE A 299 5.97 -5.80 16.97
CA PHE A 299 6.36 -5.67 15.57
C PHE A 299 5.52 -6.64 14.73
N ILE A 300 4.90 -6.13 13.65
CA ILE A 300 4.18 -6.93 12.67
C ILE A 300 4.72 -6.59 11.28
N GLY A 301 5.27 -7.57 10.56
CA GLY A 301 5.74 -7.32 9.20
C GLY A 301 6.68 -8.36 8.63
N ARG A 302 7.13 -8.13 7.39
CA ARG A 302 8.14 -8.97 6.73
C ARG A 302 9.51 -8.72 7.37
N LEU A 303 10.26 -9.79 7.60
CA LEU A 303 11.63 -9.74 8.13
C LEU A 303 12.63 -9.51 6.99
N VAL A 304 12.61 -8.29 6.46
CA VAL A 304 13.47 -7.82 5.36
C VAL A 304 14.12 -6.48 5.71
N TRP A 305 15.18 -6.13 4.99
CA TRP A 305 16.01 -4.94 5.27
C TRP A 305 15.22 -3.62 5.19
N GLU A 306 14.25 -3.53 4.27
CA GLU A 306 13.39 -2.36 4.08
C GLU A 306 12.53 -2.07 5.33
N LYS A 307 12.22 -3.11 6.12
CA LYS A 307 11.45 -3.02 7.37
C LYS A 307 12.32 -2.86 8.62
N GLY A 308 13.64 -2.68 8.45
CA GLY A 308 14.56 -2.58 9.58
C GLY A 308 14.75 -3.88 10.35
N ALA A 309 14.34 -5.02 9.78
CA ALA A 309 14.28 -6.28 10.51
C ALA A 309 15.66 -6.78 10.95
N ASP A 310 16.71 -6.45 10.19
CA ASP A 310 18.11 -6.74 10.47
C ASP A 310 18.61 -6.07 11.77
N MET A 311 17.98 -4.96 12.19
CA MET A 311 18.34 -4.27 13.43
C MET A 311 17.67 -4.88 14.66
N LEU A 312 16.57 -5.61 14.48
CA LEU A 312 15.77 -6.11 15.60
C LEU A 312 16.60 -6.94 16.58
N PRO A 313 17.45 -7.90 16.16
CA PRO A 313 18.29 -8.65 17.09
C PRO A 313 19.20 -7.76 17.94
N SER A 314 19.84 -6.75 17.32
CA SER A 314 20.75 -5.83 18.01
C SER A 314 20.03 -4.89 18.97
N VAL A 315 18.85 -4.40 18.58
CA VAL A 315 17.98 -3.57 19.43
C VAL A 315 17.49 -4.40 20.62
N ILE A 316 16.97 -5.60 20.38
CA ILE A 316 16.50 -6.53 21.42
C ILE A 316 17.62 -6.88 22.41
N HIS A 317 18.81 -7.16 21.90
CA HIS A 317 19.97 -7.41 22.75
C HIS A 317 20.30 -6.20 23.63
N SER A 318 20.28 -4.99 23.06
CA SER A 318 20.61 -3.76 23.77
C SER A 318 19.57 -3.40 24.83
N ILE A 319 18.27 -3.47 24.53
CA ILE A 319 17.21 -3.22 25.53
C ILE A 319 17.32 -4.17 26.73
N ARG A 320 17.70 -5.43 26.48
CA ARG A 320 17.91 -6.45 27.51
C ARG A 320 19.17 -6.16 28.33
N SER A 321 20.27 -5.82 27.67
CA SER A 321 21.53 -5.46 28.34
C SER A 321 21.40 -4.20 29.19
N GLU A 322 20.58 -3.25 28.77
CA GLU A 322 20.30 -2.01 29.51
C GLU A 322 19.18 -2.17 30.55
N GLY A 323 18.57 -3.35 30.65
CA GLY A 323 17.55 -3.68 31.66
C GLY A 323 16.24 -2.91 31.49
N ILE A 324 15.84 -2.58 30.26
CA ILE A 324 14.63 -1.82 29.97
C ILE A 324 13.39 -2.74 30.19
N PRO A 325 12.47 -2.40 31.10
CA PRO A 325 11.38 -3.29 31.50
C PRO A 325 10.20 -3.22 30.51
N LEU A 326 10.19 -4.13 29.52
CA LEU A 326 9.13 -4.23 28.52
C LEU A 326 8.93 -5.67 28.03
N ASN A 327 7.78 -5.92 27.41
CA ASN A 327 7.54 -7.08 26.56
C ASN A 327 7.73 -6.68 25.10
N PHE A 328 8.55 -7.41 24.35
CA PHE A 328 8.72 -7.25 22.91
C PHE A 328 8.16 -8.48 22.20
N ILE A 329 7.09 -8.31 21.45
CA ILE A 329 6.47 -9.39 20.67
C ILE A 329 6.62 -9.16 19.18
N LEU A 330 6.83 -10.23 18.44
CA LEU A 330 7.04 -10.17 17.00
C LEU A 330 6.16 -11.18 16.28
N LEU A 331 5.51 -10.73 15.20
CA LEU A 331 4.83 -11.58 14.24
C LEU A 331 5.34 -11.27 12.83
N GLY A 332 5.95 -12.24 12.17
CA GLY A 332 6.46 -12.01 10.83
C GLY A 332 7.36 -13.11 10.28
N THR A 333 7.43 -13.22 8.96
CA THR A 333 8.32 -14.15 8.26
C THR A 333 9.22 -13.40 7.28
N GLY A 334 10.31 -14.02 6.83
CA GLY A 334 11.30 -13.39 5.96
C GLY A 334 12.67 -14.07 6.04
N ASN A 335 13.72 -13.28 6.20
CA ASN A 335 15.10 -13.75 6.12
C ASN A 335 15.42 -14.84 7.18
N PRO A 336 15.86 -16.05 6.77
CA PRO A 336 16.18 -17.16 7.69
C PRO A 336 17.29 -16.85 8.71
N GLU A 337 18.26 -15.99 8.39
CA GLU A 337 19.32 -15.60 9.33
C GLU A 337 18.73 -14.75 10.47
N ILE A 338 17.84 -13.81 10.13
CA ILE A 338 17.12 -12.99 11.12
C ILE A 338 16.25 -13.90 12.00
N HIS A 339 15.60 -14.92 11.43
CA HIS A 339 14.83 -15.92 12.18
C HIS A 339 15.69 -16.64 13.22
N HIS A 340 16.87 -17.11 12.81
CA HIS A 340 17.79 -17.81 13.70
C HIS A 340 18.24 -16.90 14.86
N GLN A 341 18.63 -15.66 14.56
CA GLN A 341 19.05 -14.69 15.56
C GLN A 341 17.91 -14.32 16.55
N LEU A 342 16.70 -14.10 16.05
CA LEU A 342 15.54 -13.81 16.89
C LEU A 342 15.15 -14.99 17.77
N THR A 343 15.20 -16.21 17.22
CA THR A 343 14.91 -17.43 17.99
C THR A 343 15.91 -17.63 19.11
N ALA A 344 17.20 -17.37 18.86
CA ALA A 344 18.25 -17.45 19.88
C ALA A 344 18.07 -16.43 21.02
N LEU A 345 17.36 -15.33 20.77
CA LEU A 345 17.02 -14.31 21.76
C LEU A 345 15.74 -14.64 22.54
N ASN A 346 14.95 -15.62 22.12
CA ASN A 346 13.71 -16.05 22.79
C ASN A 346 14.05 -16.90 24.04
N THR A 347 14.54 -16.22 25.07
CA THR A 347 14.95 -16.80 26.36
C THR A 347 14.28 -16.05 27.50
N ASP A 348 13.94 -16.77 28.57
CA ASP A 348 13.39 -16.18 29.79
C ASP A 348 14.44 -15.27 30.45
N SER A 349 14.28 -13.95 30.30
CA SER A 349 15.16 -12.97 30.92
C SER A 349 14.35 -11.83 31.51
N LYS A 350 14.36 -11.72 32.84
CA LYS A 350 13.85 -10.50 33.51
C LYS A 350 14.90 -9.39 33.42
N PRO A 351 14.51 -8.12 33.23
CA PRO A 351 13.15 -7.58 33.19
C PRO A 351 12.54 -7.42 31.77
N THR A 352 13.14 -8.01 30.73
CA THR A 352 12.73 -7.82 29.32
C THR A 352 12.30 -9.14 28.67
N TYR A 353 11.00 -9.28 28.44
CA TYR A 353 10.42 -10.49 27.83
C TYR A 353 10.39 -10.36 26.32
N ILE A 354 10.89 -11.36 25.60
CA ILE A 354 10.94 -11.38 24.14
C ILE A 354 10.31 -12.68 23.66
N ASP A 355 9.33 -12.60 22.78
CA ASP A 355 8.73 -13.79 22.15
C ASP A 355 8.34 -13.48 20.70
N THR A 356 8.51 -14.47 19.81
CA THR A 356 8.41 -14.28 18.37
C THR A 356 7.60 -15.40 17.73
N ARG A 357 6.71 -15.05 16.80
CA ARG A 357 5.99 -15.96 15.92
C ARG A 357 6.40 -15.73 14.48
N LEU A 358 7.10 -16.71 13.92
CA LEU A 358 7.76 -16.59 12.62
C LEU A 358 6.87 -17.08 11.46
N GLU A 359 5.61 -16.67 11.49
CA GLU A 359 4.55 -17.12 10.59
C GLU A 359 3.69 -15.96 10.09
N TYR A 360 2.83 -16.23 9.11
CA TYR A 360 1.73 -15.32 8.75
C TYR A 360 0.47 -15.74 9.49
N ASN A 361 -0.11 -14.84 10.28
CA ASN A 361 -1.35 -15.09 11.01
C ASN A 361 -2.16 -13.79 11.11
N GLU A 362 -3.19 -13.64 10.27
CA GLU A 362 -4.00 -12.41 10.20
C GLU A 362 -4.77 -12.15 11.49
N GLY A 363 -5.41 -13.18 12.06
CA GLY A 363 -6.17 -13.04 13.31
C GLY A 363 -5.28 -12.61 14.48
N LEU A 364 -4.09 -13.20 14.60
CA LEU A 364 -3.12 -12.78 15.62
C LEU A 364 -2.63 -11.35 15.39
N ALA A 365 -2.44 -10.92 14.13
CA ALA A 365 -2.06 -9.54 13.83
C ALA A 365 -3.11 -8.53 14.32
N HIS A 366 -4.41 -8.80 14.08
CA HIS A 366 -5.52 -7.98 14.59
C HIS A 366 -5.51 -7.92 16.12
N GLN A 367 -5.37 -9.09 16.78
CA GLN A 367 -5.28 -9.17 18.23
C GLN A 367 -4.07 -8.41 18.79
N MET A 368 -2.91 -8.45 18.11
CA MET A 368 -1.72 -7.68 18.49
C MET A 368 -1.93 -6.17 18.37
N TYR A 369 -2.60 -5.68 17.33
CA TYR A 369 -2.95 -4.25 17.24
C TYR A 369 -3.84 -3.80 18.41
N ALA A 370 -4.82 -4.62 18.83
CA ALA A 370 -5.68 -4.29 19.96
C ALA A 370 -4.99 -4.45 21.33
N GLY A 371 -4.17 -5.49 21.51
CA GLY A 371 -3.59 -5.87 22.80
C GLY A 371 -2.29 -5.16 23.15
N SER A 372 -1.54 -4.65 22.16
CA SER A 372 -0.26 -3.98 22.39
C SER A 372 -0.43 -2.53 22.82
N ASP A 373 0.56 -1.99 23.54
CA ASP A 373 0.61 -0.57 23.91
C ASP A 373 1.24 0.25 22.79
N PHE A 374 2.33 -0.27 22.22
CA PHE A 374 3.10 0.36 21.17
C PHE A 374 3.27 -0.55 19.96
N MET A 375 3.27 0.02 18.77
CA MET A 375 3.56 -0.70 17.53
C MET A 375 4.82 -0.14 16.89
N PHE A 376 5.87 -0.96 16.85
CA PHE A 376 7.22 -0.61 16.42
C PHE A 376 7.43 -0.91 14.93
N MET A 377 7.80 0.12 14.17
CA MET A 377 7.97 0.09 12.71
C MET A 377 9.27 0.82 12.32
N PRO A 378 10.44 0.21 12.53
CA PRO A 378 11.73 0.78 12.16
C PRO A 378 11.98 0.63 10.65
N SER A 379 11.04 1.02 9.79
CA SER A 379 11.19 0.88 8.34
C SER A 379 12.25 1.86 7.80
N ARG A 380 13.14 1.39 6.91
CA ARG A 380 14.01 2.26 6.10
C ARG A 380 13.29 2.80 4.88
N VAL A 381 12.31 2.04 4.37
CA VAL A 381 11.49 2.41 3.22
C VAL A 381 10.04 2.05 3.51
N GLU A 382 9.16 3.05 3.49
CA GLU A 382 7.73 2.86 3.72
C GLU A 382 6.90 3.81 2.83
N PRO A 383 6.68 3.48 1.55
CA PRO A 383 6.05 4.38 0.59
C PRO A 383 4.74 4.97 1.11
N CYS A 384 3.90 4.13 1.73
CA CYS A 384 2.76 4.56 2.53
C CYS A 384 2.84 3.99 3.96
N GLY A 385 2.92 2.66 4.09
CA GLY A 385 2.72 2.00 5.38
C GLY A 385 1.25 2.03 5.75
N LEU A 386 0.66 0.87 6.03
CA LEU A 386 -0.72 0.78 6.53
C LEU A 386 -0.77 0.43 8.02
N ASN A 387 0.28 -0.21 8.52
CA ASN A 387 0.35 -0.73 9.89
C ASN A 387 0.17 0.36 10.95
N GLN A 388 0.67 1.57 10.71
CA GLN A 388 0.50 2.70 11.63
C GLN A 388 -0.94 3.20 11.66
N MET A 389 -1.65 3.14 10.54
CA MET A 389 -3.09 3.45 10.48
C MET A 389 -3.90 2.39 11.24
N TYR A 390 -3.54 1.11 11.10
CA TYR A 390 -4.14 0.01 11.88
C TYR A 390 -3.86 0.17 13.38
N ALA A 391 -2.60 0.41 13.76
CA ALA A 391 -2.21 0.63 15.15
C ALA A 391 -3.03 1.76 15.79
N MET A 392 -3.13 2.91 15.12
CA MET A 392 -3.91 4.05 15.59
C MET A 392 -5.41 3.74 15.70
N THR A 393 -5.97 3.01 14.72
CA THR A 393 -7.37 2.58 14.73
C THR A 393 -7.68 1.67 15.93
N TYR A 394 -6.73 0.82 16.34
CA TYR A 394 -6.87 -0.14 17.43
C TYR A 394 -6.31 0.38 18.77
N GLY A 395 -5.85 1.63 18.81
CA GLY A 395 -5.34 2.27 20.01
C GLY A 395 -3.99 1.71 20.49
N ALA A 396 -3.15 1.21 19.60
CA ALA A 396 -1.72 1.06 19.82
C ALA A 396 -1.00 2.32 19.33
N ILE A 397 -0.02 2.82 20.09
CA ILE A 397 0.69 4.04 19.74
C ILE A 397 1.87 3.70 18.83
N PRO A 398 1.97 4.30 17.63
CA PRO A 398 3.04 4.00 16.70
C PRO A 398 4.41 4.52 17.20
N ILE A 399 5.44 3.69 17.03
CA ILE A 399 6.86 4.05 17.13
C ILE A 399 7.45 3.80 15.75
N VAL A 400 7.68 4.85 14.96
CA VAL A 400 7.91 4.76 13.52
C VAL A 400 9.19 5.46 13.10
N SER A 401 9.80 4.99 12.02
CA SER A 401 10.84 5.78 11.33
C SER A 401 10.25 6.97 10.57
N ASN A 402 11.03 8.04 10.47
CA ASN A 402 10.63 9.29 9.80
C ASN A 402 10.73 9.18 8.26
N VAL A 403 10.00 8.22 7.67
CA VAL A 403 10.05 7.88 6.23
C VAL A 403 8.66 7.72 5.63
N GLY A 404 8.55 8.08 4.35
CA GLY A 404 7.38 7.97 3.47
C GLY A 404 6.07 8.27 4.19
N GLY A 405 5.10 7.34 4.09
CA GLY A 405 3.79 7.58 4.68
C GLY A 405 3.74 7.43 6.21
N LEU A 406 4.79 6.91 6.87
CA LEU A 406 4.88 6.97 8.34
C LEU A 406 5.01 8.42 8.80
N LYS A 407 5.92 9.18 8.16
CA LYS A 407 6.11 10.61 8.40
C LYS A 407 4.85 11.44 8.13
N ASP A 408 4.10 11.07 7.10
CA ASP A 408 2.87 11.80 6.73
C ASP A 408 1.67 11.47 7.64
N THR A 409 1.77 10.43 8.48
CA THR A 409 0.64 9.97 9.31
C THR A 409 0.90 10.06 10.81
N VAL A 410 2.17 10.04 11.24
CA VAL A 410 2.57 10.01 12.65
C VAL A 410 3.50 11.17 12.95
N HIS A 411 3.09 11.99 13.91
CA HIS A 411 3.82 13.18 14.33
C HIS A 411 4.44 12.95 15.70
N PRO A 412 5.65 13.50 15.93
CA PRO A 412 6.34 13.31 17.19
C PRO A 412 5.54 13.90 18.35
N MET A 413 5.85 13.40 19.54
CA MET A 413 5.37 13.97 20.80
C MET A 413 5.69 15.46 20.84
N THR A 414 4.66 16.30 20.90
CA THR A 414 4.80 17.70 21.30
C THR A 414 4.22 17.84 22.71
N ASP A 415 4.84 18.67 23.55
CA ASP A 415 4.49 18.84 24.98
C ASP A 415 3.06 19.35 25.23
N SER A 416 2.28 19.62 24.19
CA SER A 416 0.88 20.02 24.27
C SER A 416 -0.03 18.95 23.69
N VAL A 417 -0.72 18.20 24.55
CA VAL A 417 -1.93 17.44 24.19
C VAL A 417 -2.85 18.40 23.39
N PRO A 418 -3.34 18.02 22.20
CA PRO A 418 -4.28 18.86 21.47
C PRO A 418 -5.55 19.05 22.30
N ARG A 419 -5.68 20.19 22.97
CA ARG A 419 -6.95 20.63 23.54
C ARG A 419 -7.86 20.90 22.35
N LYS A 420 -8.77 19.96 22.07
CA LYS A 420 -9.88 20.05 21.10
C LYS A 420 -9.49 20.87 19.85
N ILE A 421 -9.23 20.18 18.74
CA ILE A 421 -9.30 20.80 17.42
C ILE A 421 -10.75 21.25 17.20
N ALA A 422 -11.10 22.41 17.75
CA ALA A 422 -12.26 23.16 17.37
C ALA A 422 -12.00 23.58 15.93
N ALA A 423 -12.92 23.21 15.04
CA ALA A 423 -12.93 23.63 13.65
C ALA A 423 -12.56 25.12 13.54
N SER A 424 -11.31 25.40 13.15
CA SER A 424 -10.89 26.75 12.77
C SER A 424 -11.65 27.07 11.48
N LYS A 425 -12.69 27.88 11.61
CA LYS A 425 -13.47 28.43 10.49
C LYS A 425 -12.79 29.64 9.83
N ASN A 426 -11.60 30.03 10.25
CA ASN A 426 -10.98 31.30 9.84
C ASN A 426 -9.54 31.11 9.37
N GLU A 427 -9.32 30.38 8.27
CA GLU A 427 -8.19 30.66 7.38
C GLU A 427 -8.66 30.55 5.92
N SER A 428 -8.70 31.70 5.26
CA SER A 428 -9.02 31.85 3.84
C SER A 428 -7.80 31.51 2.99
N SER A 429 -7.37 30.25 3.04
CA SER A 429 -6.46 29.65 2.06
C SER A 429 -7.05 28.30 1.62
N PRO A 430 -7.21 28.04 0.31
CA PRO A 430 -7.79 26.78 -0.17
C PRO A 430 -6.74 25.65 -0.11
N SER A 431 -6.38 25.22 1.09
CA SER A 431 -5.69 23.95 1.36
C SER A 431 -6.64 23.00 2.11
N THR A 432 -7.76 22.68 1.47
CA THR A 432 -8.83 21.83 1.98
C THR A 432 -8.41 20.35 1.97
N LEU A 433 -7.93 19.86 3.12
CA LEU A 433 -8.00 18.47 3.68
C LEU A 433 -6.82 18.19 4.66
N GLN A 434 -6.55 19.06 5.64
CA GLN A 434 -5.67 18.66 6.75
C GLN A 434 -6.47 17.80 7.73
N ASN A 435 -6.41 16.48 7.52
CA ASN A 435 -6.76 15.51 8.55
C ASN A 435 -5.83 15.74 9.75
N PRO A 436 -6.31 15.75 11.01
CA PRO A 436 -5.42 15.74 12.15
C PRO A 436 -4.45 14.57 12.04
N ASN A 437 -3.15 14.84 12.12
CA ASN A 437 -2.19 13.76 12.10
C ASN A 437 -2.24 12.95 13.39
N GLY A 438 -1.87 11.68 13.33
CA GLY A 438 -1.72 10.85 14.52
C GLY A 438 -0.48 11.23 15.33
N HIS A 439 -0.47 10.82 16.59
CA HIS A 439 0.63 10.99 17.52
C HIS A 439 1.38 9.68 17.74
N GLY A 440 2.71 9.76 17.77
CA GLY A 440 3.58 8.62 18.03
C GLY A 440 5.00 9.05 18.38
N PHE A 441 5.88 8.06 18.49
CA PHE A 441 7.30 8.28 18.64
C PHE A 441 7.96 8.16 17.26
N VAL A 442 8.87 9.07 16.96
CA VAL A 442 9.52 9.17 15.64
C VAL A 442 11.01 8.87 15.78
N ILE A 443 11.51 7.97 14.93
CA ILE A 443 12.91 7.58 14.82
C ILE A 443 13.52 8.37 13.66
N ASP A 444 14.28 9.41 13.99
CA ASP A 444 14.97 10.25 13.01
C ASP A 444 16.34 9.70 12.60
N ASP A 445 17.07 9.11 13.56
CA ASP A 445 18.36 8.44 13.33
C ASP A 445 18.21 6.92 13.43
N PHE A 446 18.66 6.22 12.40
CA PHE A 446 18.53 4.77 12.28
C PHE A 446 19.70 4.03 12.95
N SER A 447 20.06 4.43 14.17
CA SER A 447 21.07 3.78 15.00
C SER A 447 20.42 2.95 16.13
N VAL A 448 21.09 1.88 16.56
CA VAL A 448 20.61 1.03 17.66
C VAL A 448 20.38 1.86 18.92
N GLN A 449 21.33 2.74 19.25
CA GLN A 449 21.29 3.58 20.45
C GLN A 449 20.10 4.55 20.42
N ASN A 450 19.82 5.19 19.27
CA ASN A 450 18.67 6.08 19.15
C ASN A 450 17.35 5.32 19.29
N ILE A 451 17.22 4.17 18.63
CA ILE A 451 16.03 3.31 18.74
C ILE A 451 15.79 2.87 20.19
N VAL A 452 16.85 2.42 20.88
CA VAL A 452 16.76 2.01 22.30
C VAL A 452 16.36 3.20 23.19
N GLY A 453 16.88 4.40 22.92
CA GLY A 453 16.47 5.63 23.59
C GLY A 453 14.98 5.95 23.42
N ILE A 454 14.44 5.79 22.22
CA ILE A 454 13.02 5.98 21.93
C ILE A 454 12.15 4.92 22.61
N LEU A 455 12.59 3.66 22.61
CA LEU A 455 11.88 2.59 23.34
C LEU A 455 11.84 2.87 24.85
N ARG A 456 12.91 3.40 25.43
CA ARG A 456 12.92 3.86 26.83
C ARG A 456 11.89 4.97 27.06
N GLN A 457 11.85 5.98 26.18
CA GLN A 457 10.85 7.05 26.28
C GLN A 457 9.41 6.52 26.20
N ALA A 458 9.16 5.53 25.33
CA ALA A 458 7.85 4.87 25.24
C ALA A 458 7.50 4.11 26.53
N VAL A 459 8.46 3.43 27.15
CA VAL A 459 8.28 2.79 28.47
C VAL A 459 7.97 3.82 29.55
N ASP A 460 8.69 4.94 29.60
CA ASP A 460 8.42 6.02 30.57
C ASP A 460 7.02 6.62 30.34
N PHE A 461 6.62 6.82 29.09
CA PHE A 461 5.30 7.31 28.71
C PHE A 461 4.17 6.32 29.05
N TRP A 462 4.44 5.01 29.07
CA TRP A 462 3.47 3.99 29.44
C TRP A 462 2.91 4.20 30.86
N HIS A 463 3.70 4.76 31.77
CA HIS A 463 3.27 5.10 33.12
C HIS A 463 2.32 6.31 33.18
N GLN A 464 2.28 7.14 32.13
CA GLN A 464 1.44 8.33 32.01
C GLN A 464 0.04 7.99 31.48
N GLN A 465 -0.77 7.29 32.30
CA GLN A 465 -2.03 6.67 31.85
C GLN A 465 -3.01 7.63 31.17
N ASP A 466 -3.14 8.87 31.67
CA ASP A 466 -4.09 9.85 31.16
C ASP A 466 -3.69 10.41 29.80
N GLU A 467 -2.41 10.73 29.63
CA GLU A 467 -1.86 11.21 28.35
C GLU A 467 -1.89 10.13 27.29
N ARG A 468 -1.48 8.91 27.64
CA ARG A 468 -1.55 7.75 26.76
C ARG A 468 -2.98 7.49 26.27
N LEU A 469 -3.96 7.57 27.17
CA LEU A 469 -5.37 7.43 26.78
C LEU A 469 -5.84 8.57 25.86
N ALA A 470 -5.37 9.80 26.10
CA ALA A 470 -5.69 10.93 25.24
C ALA A 470 -5.13 10.70 23.82
N TRP A 471 -3.90 10.20 23.70
CA TRP A 471 -3.28 9.85 22.42
C TRP A 471 -4.03 8.73 21.70
N MET A 472 -4.36 7.64 22.40
CA MET A 472 -5.16 6.55 21.82
C MET A 472 -6.48 7.04 21.24
N LYS A 473 -7.16 7.97 21.94
CA LYS A 473 -8.42 8.56 21.45
C LYS A 473 -8.22 9.52 20.29
N ALA A 474 -7.19 10.36 20.33
CA ALA A 474 -6.88 11.28 19.24
C ALA A 474 -6.52 10.50 17.97
N ASN A 475 -5.66 9.50 18.08
CA ASN A 475 -5.24 8.62 16.99
C ASN A 475 -6.43 7.87 16.37
N HIS A 476 -7.35 7.36 17.18
CA HIS A 476 -8.56 6.67 16.70
C HIS A 476 -9.54 7.62 15.96
N GLN A 477 -9.46 8.93 16.17
CA GLN A 477 -10.29 9.92 15.47
C GLN A 477 -9.73 10.33 14.11
N VAL A 478 -8.49 9.95 13.80
CA VAL A 478 -7.86 10.27 12.52
C VAL A 478 -8.54 9.48 11.41
N ASP A 479 -9.01 10.18 10.37
CA ASP A 479 -9.70 9.53 9.26
C ASP A 479 -8.68 8.93 8.28
N PHE A 480 -8.49 7.61 8.35
CA PHE A 480 -7.67 6.86 7.40
C PHE A 480 -8.52 6.15 6.34
N SER A 481 -9.79 6.50 6.16
CA SER A 481 -10.68 5.78 5.23
C SER A 481 -10.29 5.97 3.76
N TRP A 482 -10.66 5.01 2.92
CA TRP A 482 -10.56 5.13 1.47
C TRP A 482 -11.36 6.28 0.89
N ALA A 483 -12.42 6.75 1.55
CA ALA A 483 -13.21 7.89 1.11
C ALA A 483 -12.34 9.17 1.02
N ARG A 484 -11.41 9.37 1.96
CA ARG A 484 -10.45 10.48 1.93
C ARG A 484 -9.53 10.39 0.71
N SER A 485 -8.94 9.22 0.48
CA SER A 485 -8.02 8.98 -0.64
C SER A 485 -8.74 9.09 -1.99
N ALA A 486 -9.98 8.60 -2.08
CA ALA A 486 -10.84 8.75 -3.24
C ALA A 486 -11.13 10.23 -3.54
N ALA A 487 -11.44 11.04 -2.52
CA ALA A 487 -11.71 12.46 -2.72
C ALA A 487 -10.49 13.23 -3.25
N ALA A 488 -9.29 12.89 -2.76
CA ALA A 488 -8.05 13.46 -3.29
C ALA A 488 -7.77 13.02 -4.74
N THR A 489 -8.04 11.74 -5.05
CA THR A 489 -7.89 11.19 -6.40
C THR A 489 -8.90 11.81 -7.37
N GLN A 490 -10.14 12.02 -6.93
CA GLN A 490 -11.19 12.67 -7.73
C GLN A 490 -10.81 14.10 -8.12
N LYS A 491 -10.18 14.87 -7.22
CA LYS A 491 -9.66 16.21 -7.58
C LYS A 491 -8.64 16.15 -8.71
N VAL A 492 -7.79 15.12 -8.76
CA VAL A 492 -6.87 14.90 -9.89
C VAL A 492 -7.66 14.67 -11.17
N TYR A 493 -8.69 13.83 -11.13
CA TYR A 493 -9.55 13.54 -12.28
C TYR A 493 -10.27 14.78 -12.81
N GLU A 494 -10.87 15.57 -11.93
CA GLU A 494 -11.59 16.81 -12.28
C GLU A 494 -10.64 17.84 -12.92
N ASN A 495 -9.41 17.97 -12.40
CA ASN A 495 -8.40 18.83 -12.97
C ASN A 495 -7.97 18.39 -14.37
N LEU A 496 -7.82 17.09 -14.60
CA LEU A 496 -7.46 16.55 -15.91
C LEU A 496 -8.57 16.71 -16.94
N GLN A 497 -9.81 16.43 -16.55
CA GLN A 497 -11.00 16.68 -17.38
C GLN A 497 -11.10 18.16 -17.79
N SER A 498 -10.88 19.07 -16.85
CA SER A 498 -10.90 20.53 -17.12
C SER A 498 -9.81 20.95 -18.10
N LYS A 499 -8.58 20.43 -17.95
CA LYS A 499 -7.47 20.69 -18.87
C LYS A 499 -7.75 20.16 -20.28
N ARG A 500 -8.41 19.00 -20.40
CA ARG A 500 -8.77 18.41 -21.69
C ARG A 500 -9.79 19.25 -22.46
N ILE A 501 -10.77 19.83 -21.77
CA ILE A 501 -11.83 20.64 -22.40
C ILE A 501 -11.31 22.04 -22.79
N GLY A 502 -10.33 22.56 -22.05
CA GLY A 502 -9.73 23.88 -22.32
C GLY A 502 -8.63 23.91 -23.38
N ALA A 503 -8.11 22.74 -23.78
CA ALA A 503 -7.13 22.55 -24.86
C ALA A 503 -7.83 22.18 -26.17
#